data_AF-A0A961T048-F1
#
_entry.id   AF-A0A961T048-F1
#
_cell.length_a   1.000
_cell.length_b   1.000
_cell.length_c   1.000
_cell.angle_alpha   90.00
_cell.angle_beta   90.00
_cell.angle_gamma   90.00
#
_symmetry.space_group_name_H-M   'P 1'
#
loop_
_entity.id
_entity.type
_entity.pdbx_description
1 polymer ?
#
loop_
_entity_poly.entity_id
_entity_poly.type
_entity_poly.pdbx_seq_one_letter_code
_entity_poly.pdbx_strand_id
1 'polypeptide(L)'
;LPGTEAPNLTGGMSVMLPNHHITKPVLVGEIQADGQFETVWKTDGLVPGDAWSDYLPESKPLKSDWVDLKCGNYNTETSKCLGEVAAN
;
A
#
# COMPACT_ATOMS: atom_id res chain seq x y z
N LEU A 1 -3.37 14.66 4.79
CA LEU A 1 -2.51 13.82 3.93
C LEU A 1 -3.31 12.57 3.51
N PRO A 2 -3.80 11.71 4.41
CA PRO A 2 -4.89 10.77 4.06
C PRO A 2 -6.11 11.51 3.49
N GLY A 3 -6.74 10.94 2.47
CA GLY A 3 -7.87 11.51 1.72
C GLY A 3 -7.48 12.45 0.56
N THR A 4 -6.20 12.76 0.36
CA THR A 4 -5.75 13.52 -0.81
C THR A 4 -5.96 12.68 -2.08
N GLU A 5 -6.52 13.31 -3.12
CA GLU A 5 -6.77 12.68 -4.42
C GLU A 5 -5.95 13.34 -5.53
N ALA A 6 -5.52 12.55 -6.50
CA ALA A 6 -4.85 13.03 -7.71
C ALA A 6 -5.15 12.13 -8.92
N PRO A 7 -5.26 12.69 -10.14
CA PRO A 7 -5.34 11.87 -11.35
C PRO A 7 -4.14 10.93 -11.48
N ASN A 8 -4.37 9.66 -11.80
CA ASN A 8 -3.33 8.69 -12.07
C ASN A 8 -3.05 8.58 -13.59
N LEU A 9 -1.91 7.97 -13.92
CA LEU A 9 -1.46 7.85 -15.31
C LEU A 9 -2.21 6.80 -16.13
N THR A 10 -3.27 6.21 -15.59
CA THR A 10 -4.14 5.22 -16.25
C THR A 10 -5.58 5.70 -16.41
N GLY A 11 -5.84 7.00 -16.21
CA GLY A 11 -7.15 7.62 -16.42
C GLY A 11 -8.13 7.51 -15.23
N GLY A 12 -7.66 7.08 -14.06
CA GLY A 12 -8.45 7.05 -12.81
C GLY A 12 -7.98 8.10 -11.79
N MET A 13 -8.55 8.07 -10.59
CA MET A 13 -8.16 8.92 -9.47
C MET A 13 -7.48 8.10 -8.37
N SER A 14 -6.23 8.41 -8.07
CA SER A 14 -5.50 7.81 -6.95
C SER A 14 -5.83 8.54 -5.65
N VAL A 15 -6.05 7.78 -4.58
CA VAL A 15 -6.41 8.30 -3.25
C VAL A 15 -5.35 7.88 -2.24
N MET A 16 -4.87 8.81 -1.43
CA MET A 16 -4.00 8.55 -0.27
C MET A 16 -4.80 7.95 0.88
N LEU A 17 -4.44 6.75 1.33
CA LEU A 17 -5.14 6.00 2.38
C LEU A 17 -4.56 6.29 3.78
N PRO A 18 -5.27 5.91 4.86
CA PRO A 18 -4.80 6.08 6.24
C PRO A 18 -3.43 5.44 6.53
N ASN A 19 -3.07 4.38 5.81
CA ASN A 19 -1.78 3.70 5.92
C ASN A 19 -0.64 4.39 5.12
N HIS A 20 -0.86 5.61 4.62
CA HIS A 20 0.06 6.40 3.77
C HIS A 20 0.42 5.75 2.42
N HIS A 21 -0.31 4.75 1.98
CA HIS A 21 -0.21 4.22 0.63
C HIS A 21 -1.33 4.78 -0.25
N ILE A 22 -1.16 4.71 -1.57
CA ILE A 22 -2.15 5.19 -2.53
C ILE A 22 -2.89 4.03 -3.21
N THR A 23 -4.11 4.28 -3.68
CA THR A 23 -4.80 3.36 -4.60
C THR A 23 -4.15 3.42 -6.00
N LYS A 24 -3.90 2.25 -6.60
CA LYS A 24 -3.33 2.15 -7.97
C LYS A 24 -3.84 0.89 -8.67
N PRO A 25 -3.91 0.87 -10.01
CA PRO A 25 -4.15 -0.39 -10.71
C PRO A 25 -2.93 -1.31 -10.58
N VAL A 26 -3.14 -2.61 -10.76
CA VAL A 26 -2.05 -3.58 -10.96
C VAL A 26 -2.09 -4.03 -12.41
N LEU A 27 -0.94 -3.98 -13.06
CA LEU A 27 -0.74 -4.38 -14.45
C LEU A 27 0.29 -5.52 -14.49
N VAL A 28 0.01 -6.55 -15.26
CA VAL A 28 0.99 -7.59 -15.60
C VAL A 28 1.38 -7.39 -17.06
N GLY A 29 2.68 -7.22 -17.29
CA GLY A 29 3.24 -6.94 -18.60
C GLY A 29 4.14 -8.08 -19.09
N GLU A 30 4.09 -8.36 -20.40
CA GLU A 30 5.01 -9.24 -21.10
C GLU A 30 6.04 -8.43 -21.87
N ILE A 31 7.33 -8.81 -21.75
CA ILE A 31 8.44 -8.15 -22.43
C ILE A 31 8.43 -8.55 -23.91
N GLN A 32 8.42 -7.55 -24.78
CA GLN A 32 8.42 -7.72 -26.23
C GLN A 32 9.85 -7.78 -26.79
N ALA A 33 9.99 -8.19 -28.06
CA ALA A 33 11.30 -8.31 -28.72
C ALA A 33 12.05 -6.97 -28.85
N ASP A 34 11.34 -5.84 -28.81
CA ASP A 34 11.91 -4.48 -28.82
C ASP A 34 12.18 -3.93 -27.40
N GLY A 35 11.96 -4.73 -26.36
CA GLY A 35 12.16 -4.37 -24.96
C GLY A 35 11.03 -3.52 -24.35
N GLN A 36 9.93 -3.28 -25.06
CA GLN A 36 8.73 -2.66 -24.49
C GLN A 36 7.88 -3.69 -23.72
N PHE A 37 6.91 -3.21 -22.95
CA PHE A 37 5.95 -4.06 -22.25
C PHE A 37 4.59 -4.01 -22.93
N GLU A 38 4.02 -5.17 -23.24
CA GLU A 38 2.60 -5.31 -23.55
C GLU A 38 1.83 -5.65 -22.27
N THR A 39 0.76 -4.92 -21.96
CA THR A 39 -0.09 -5.27 -20.80
C THR A 39 -0.99 -6.44 -21.17
N VAL A 40 -0.74 -7.62 -20.59
CA VAL A 40 -1.50 -8.85 -20.85
C VAL A 40 -2.64 -9.08 -19.84
N TRP A 41 -2.58 -8.41 -18.68
CA TRP A 41 -3.64 -8.44 -17.69
C TRP A 41 -3.64 -7.17 -16.82
N LYS A 42 -4.82 -6.78 -16.34
CA LYS A 42 -5.01 -5.68 -15.39
C LYS A 42 -6.12 -5.98 -14.41
N THR A 43 -6.06 -5.35 -13.23
CA THR A 43 -7.19 -5.33 -12.30
C THR A 43 -8.38 -4.56 -12.88
N ASP A 44 -9.61 -4.96 -12.51
CA ASP A 44 -10.85 -4.28 -12.95
C ASP A 44 -10.95 -2.83 -12.48
N GLY A 45 -10.27 -2.51 -11.37
CA GLY A 45 -10.22 -1.18 -10.79
C GLY A 45 -8.93 -0.91 -10.05
N LEU A 46 -8.97 0.06 -9.13
CA LEU A 46 -7.83 0.40 -8.30
C LEU A 46 -7.77 -0.52 -7.08
N VAL A 47 -6.55 -0.95 -6.75
CA VAL A 47 -6.26 -1.75 -5.57
C VAL A 47 -5.75 -0.83 -4.47
N PRO A 48 -6.28 -0.93 -3.23
CA PRO A 48 -5.72 -0.23 -2.09
C PRO A 48 -4.32 -0.79 -1.78
N GLY A 49 -3.33 0.09 -1.61
CA GLY A 49 -2.00 -0.32 -1.21
C GLY A 49 -2.02 -0.89 0.20
N ASP A 50 -1.37 -2.03 0.40
CA ASP A 50 -1.11 -2.60 1.72
C ASP A 50 0.36 -2.42 2.09
N ALA A 51 0.61 -2.04 3.34
CA ALA A 51 1.95 -1.76 3.84
C ALA A 51 2.67 -3.05 4.26
N TRP A 52 1.93 -4.09 4.64
CA TRP A 52 2.47 -5.31 5.24
C TRP A 52 1.91 -6.54 4.54
N SER A 53 2.71 -7.61 4.48
CA SER A 53 2.29 -8.86 3.84
C SER A 53 1.52 -9.72 4.83
N ASP A 54 0.36 -10.23 4.41
CA ASP A 54 -0.42 -11.24 5.15
C ASP A 54 0.27 -12.61 5.21
N TYR A 55 1.31 -12.81 4.39
CA TYR A 55 1.96 -14.10 4.16
C TYR A 55 3.31 -14.25 4.87
N LEU A 56 3.97 -13.15 5.22
CA LEU A 56 5.25 -13.19 5.93
C LEU A 56 4.98 -13.17 7.44
N PRO A 57 5.47 -14.15 8.22
CA PRO A 57 5.21 -14.23 9.66
C PRO A 57 5.51 -12.95 10.42
N GLU A 58 6.58 -12.25 10.05
CA GLU A 58 7.04 -11.02 10.68
C GLU A 58 6.15 -9.80 10.40
N SER A 59 5.45 -9.77 9.26
CA SER A 59 4.62 -8.62 8.87
C SER A 59 3.14 -8.87 9.04
N LYS A 60 2.70 -10.13 9.06
CA LYS A 60 1.30 -10.52 9.21
C LYS A 60 0.59 -9.88 10.40
N PRO A 61 1.20 -9.71 11.60
CA PRO A 61 0.52 -9.05 12.71
C PRO A 61 0.58 -7.52 12.63
N LEU A 62 1.24 -6.93 11.63
CA LEU A 62 1.46 -5.49 11.54
C LEU A 62 0.34 -4.79 10.77
N LYS A 63 -0.08 -3.65 11.30
CA LYS A 63 -1.04 -2.73 10.68
C LYS A 63 -0.41 -1.34 10.58
N SER A 64 -0.61 -0.67 9.46
CA SER A 64 -0.25 0.72 9.26
C SER A 64 -1.51 1.59 9.30
N ASP A 65 -1.54 2.58 10.19
CA ASP A 65 -2.63 3.55 10.31
C ASP A 65 -2.12 4.85 10.95
N TRP A 66 -1.98 5.89 10.14
CA TRP A 66 -1.53 7.21 10.56
C TRP A 66 -2.68 8.14 10.96
N VAL A 67 -3.94 7.69 10.86
CA VAL A 67 -5.12 8.46 11.25
C VAL A 67 -5.52 8.13 12.68
N ASP A 68 -5.71 6.86 13.00
CA ASP A 68 -6.22 6.43 14.30
C ASP A 68 -5.08 5.97 15.23
N LEU A 69 -4.18 5.12 14.73
CA LEU A 69 -3.10 4.53 15.54
C LEU A 69 -1.84 5.39 15.59
N LYS A 70 -1.72 6.40 14.72
CA LYS A 70 -0.51 7.24 14.56
C LYS A 70 0.77 6.42 14.36
N CYS A 71 0.65 5.25 13.73
CA CYS A 71 1.72 4.27 13.65
C CYS A 71 1.74 3.54 12.31
N GLY A 72 2.92 3.36 11.72
CA GLY A 72 3.09 2.63 10.46
C GLY A 72 3.26 1.12 10.60
N ASN A 73 3.61 0.64 11.79
CA ASN A 73 3.99 -0.75 12.10
C ASN A 73 3.41 -1.16 13.45
N TYR A 74 2.12 -0.92 13.63
CA TYR A 74 1.39 -1.30 14.83
C TYR A 74 1.23 -2.81 14.83
N ASN A 75 1.84 -3.49 15.80
CA ASN A 75 1.67 -4.91 15.97
C ASN A 75 0.36 -5.17 16.72
N THR A 76 -0.59 -5.78 16.03
CA THR A 76 -1.96 -6.05 16.52
C THR A 76 -2.01 -7.09 17.64
N GLU A 77 -1.01 -7.97 17.75
CA GLU A 77 -0.93 -8.99 18.80
C GLU A 77 -0.40 -8.42 20.12
N THR A 78 0.58 -7.51 20.04
CA THR A 78 1.21 -6.88 21.21
C THR A 78 0.59 -5.53 21.56
N SER A 79 -0.26 -5.01 20.67
CA SER A 79 -0.85 -3.67 20.75
C SER A 79 0.18 -2.55 20.88
N LYS A 80 1.34 -2.69 20.23
CA LYS A 80 2.45 -1.72 20.29
C LYS A 80 2.79 -1.19 18.91
N CYS A 81 3.12 0.10 18.84
CA CYS A 81 3.82 0.64 17.69
C CYS A 81 5.29 0.24 17.76
N LEU A 82 5.79 -0.47 16.75
CA LEU A 82 7.19 -0.89 16.72
C LEU A 82 8.08 0.30 16.30
N GLY A 83 9.25 0.47 16.89
CA GLY A 83 10.15 1.57 16.51
C GLY A 83 9.83 2.95 17.11
N GLU A 84 8.79 3.08 17.94
CA GLU A 84 8.73 4.17 18.90
C GLU A 84 9.83 3.97 19.95
N VAL A 85 10.69 4.97 20.11
CA VAL A 85 11.62 5.01 21.24
C VAL A 85 10.78 5.21 22.50
N ALA A 86 10.99 4.36 23.51
CA ALA A 86 10.32 4.53 24.80
C ALA A 86 10.46 5.98 25.27
N ALA A 87 9.34 6.61 25.62
CA ALA A 87 9.36 7.94 26.21
C ALA A 87 10.19 7.87 27.49
N ASN A 88 11.34 8.55 27.50
CA ASN A 88 12.12 8.80 28.70
C ASN A 88 11.39 9.79 29.62
#